data_AF-A0A0S7YNR1-F1
#
_entry.id   AF-A0A0S7YNR1-F1
#
_cell.length_a   1.000
_cell.length_b   1.000
_cell.length_c   1.000
_cell.angle_alpha   90.00
_cell.angle_beta   90.00
_cell.angle_gamma   90.00
#
_symmetry.space_group_name_H-M   'P 1'
#
loop_
_entity.id
_entity.type
_entity.pdbx_description
1 polymer ?
#
loop_
_entity_poly.entity_id
_entity_poly.type
_entity_poly.pdbx_seq_one_letter_code
_entity_poly.pdbx_strand_id
1 'polypeptide(L)'
;MAEQHDIQTATMARIYTQQGHYRKAAEIYRHLLGNDPSRQDLAEALAEVESMQAAGARSGKKDLAPLLREWIRLAVCYRQVQQLRRMKNNLSSIKTDGVSEY
;
A
#
# COMPACT_ATOMS: atom_id res chain seq x y z
N MET A 1 -34.01 9.26 3.16
CA MET A 1 -32.57 9.37 2.91
C MET A 1 -32.14 10.73 3.42
N ALA A 2 -31.48 10.80 4.58
CA ALA A 2 -31.03 12.07 5.12
C ALA A 2 -29.80 12.52 4.33
N GLU A 3 -29.92 13.60 3.56
CA GLU A 3 -28.76 14.32 3.05
C GLU A 3 -27.95 14.81 4.24
N GLN A 4 -26.86 14.10 4.56
CA GLN A 4 -25.81 14.65 5.39
C GLN A 4 -25.24 15.84 4.63
N HIS A 5 -25.79 17.03 4.88
CA HIS A 5 -25.11 18.29 4.62
C HIS A 5 -23.93 18.36 5.59
N ASP A 6 -22.88 17.60 5.28
CA ASP A 6 -21.60 17.71 5.98
C ASP A 6 -21.14 19.15 5.82
N ILE A 7 -21.04 19.88 6.93
CA ILE A 7 -20.60 21.27 6.92
C ILE A 7 -19.16 21.27 6.43
N GLN A 8 -18.98 21.58 5.15
CA GLN A 8 -17.68 21.67 4.52
C GLN A 8 -16.98 22.92 5.03
N THR A 9 -15.95 22.73 5.85
CA THR A 9 -15.15 23.81 6.44
C THR A 9 -13.69 23.69 6.04
N ALA A 10 -12.97 24.83 6.05
CA ALA A 10 -11.55 24.86 5.75
C ALA A 10 -10.73 23.95 6.70
N THR A 11 -11.16 23.82 7.95
CA THR A 11 -10.53 22.91 8.93
C THR A 11 -10.65 21.45 8.51
N MET A 12 -11.82 21.03 8.02
CA MET A 12 -12.01 19.66 7.50
C MET A 12 -11.10 19.38 6.30
N ALA A 13 -10.99 20.35 5.37
CA ALA A 13 -10.08 20.22 4.24
C ALA A 13 -8.62 20.05 4.69
N ARG A 14 -8.17 20.84 5.66
CA ARG A 14 -6.81 20.72 6.25
C ARG A 14 -6.57 19.36 6.89
N ILE A 15 -7.53 18.83 7.64
CA ILE A 15 -7.41 17.49 8.24
C ILE A 15 -7.29 16.41 7.15
N TYR A 16 -8.10 16.49 6.09
CA TYR A 16 -7.98 15.55 4.98
C TYR A 16 -6.63 15.65 4.26
N THR A 17 -6.05 16.85 4.12
CA THR A 17 -4.69 17.03 3.60
C THR A 17 -3.66 16.34 4.47
N GLN A 18 -3.73 16.51 5.80
CA GLN A 18 -2.82 15.86 6.75
C GLN A 18 -2.92 14.32 6.72
N GLN A 19 -4.12 13.79 6.48
CA GLN A 19 -4.35 12.35 6.35
C GLN A 19 -3.92 11.79 4.97
N GLY A 20 -3.46 12.64 4.05
CA GLY A 20 -3.09 12.24 2.69
C GLY A 20 -4.30 11.99 1.78
N HIS A 21 -5.50 12.34 2.21
CA HIS A 21 -6.73 12.26 1.41
C HIS A 21 -6.87 13.49 0.49
N TYR A 22 -5.84 13.72 -0.33
CA TYR A 22 -5.72 14.93 -1.15
C TYR A 22 -6.92 15.16 -2.09
N ARG A 23 -7.52 14.09 -2.63
CA ARG A 23 -8.72 14.20 -3.48
C ARG A 23 -9.91 14.82 -2.75
N LYS A 24 -10.19 14.36 -1.52
CA LYS A 24 -11.30 14.87 -0.70
C LYS A 24 -11.03 16.29 -0.22
N ALA A 25 -9.79 16.59 0.15
CA ALA A 25 -9.39 17.94 0.52
C ALA A 25 -9.60 18.95 -0.63
N ALA A 26 -9.20 18.59 -1.86
CA ALA A 26 -9.38 19.44 -3.03
C ALA A 26 -10.87 19.69 -3.36
N GLU A 27 -11.73 18.67 -3.22
CA GLU A 27 -13.18 18.81 -3.39
C GLU A 27 -13.77 19.85 -2.43
N ILE A 28 -13.37 19.82 -1.15
CA ILE A 28 -13.83 20.79 -0.15
C ILE A 28 -13.32 22.20 -0.44
N TYR A 29 -12.04 22.35 -0.81
CA TYR A 29 -11.49 23.68 -1.13
C TYR A 29 -12.17 24.31 -2.36
N ARG A 30 -12.46 23.52 -3.41
CA ARG A 30 -13.22 24.00 -4.58
C ARG A 30 -14.63 24.43 -4.22
N HIS A 31 -15.32 23.66 -3.36
CA HIS A 31 -16.65 24.03 -2.88
C HIS A 31 -16.62 25.35 -2.09
N LEU A 32 -15.62 25.53 -1.21
CA LEU A 32 -15.47 26.76 -0.43
C LEU A 32 -15.14 27.98 -1.31
N LEU A 33 -14.26 27.81 -2.31
CA LEU A 33 -13.93 28.87 -3.28
C LEU A 33 -15.10 29.22 -4.21
N GLY A 34 -15.99 28.25 -4.50
CA GLY A 34 -17.21 28.53 -5.25
C GLY A 34 -18.15 29.49 -4.51
N ASN A 35 -18.14 29.45 -3.17
CA ASN A 35 -18.95 30.33 -2.33
C ASN A 35 -18.25 31.67 -2.02
N ASP A 36 -16.93 31.68 -1.89
CA ASP A 36 -16.11 32.88 -1.69
C ASP A 36 -14.83 32.83 -2.54
N PRO A 37 -14.87 33.35 -3.78
CA PRO A 37 -13.72 33.34 -4.69
C PRO A 37 -12.58 34.27 -4.26
N SER A 38 -12.81 35.21 -3.33
CA SER A 38 -11.83 36.22 -2.91
C SER A 38 -10.81 35.68 -1.90
N ARG A 39 -11.06 34.47 -1.38
CA ARG A 39 -10.24 33.78 -0.38
C ARG A 39 -8.98 33.19 -0.97
N GLN A 40 -7.97 34.02 -1.09
CA GLN A 40 -6.66 33.62 -1.61
C GLN A 40 -5.97 32.55 -0.75
N ASP A 41 -6.23 32.52 0.56
CA ASP A 41 -5.79 31.47 1.47
C ASP A 41 -6.29 30.07 1.05
N LEU A 42 -7.54 29.98 0.60
CA LEU A 42 -8.11 28.71 0.12
C LEU A 42 -7.58 28.33 -1.27
N ALA A 43 -7.32 29.33 -2.13
CA ALA A 43 -6.74 29.10 -3.45
C ALA A 43 -5.31 28.56 -3.36
N GLU A 44 -4.50 29.13 -2.48
CA GLU A 44 -3.14 28.64 -2.19
C GLU A 44 -3.17 27.22 -1.62
N ALA A 45 -4.05 26.96 -0.65
CA ALA A 45 -4.21 25.63 -0.07
C ALA A 45 -4.69 24.59 -1.10
N LEU A 46 -5.58 24.97 -2.04
CA LEU A 46 -6.01 24.10 -3.13
C LEU A 46 -4.84 23.75 -4.04
N ALA A 47 -4.04 24.73 -4.46
CA ALA A 47 -2.89 24.52 -5.33
C ALA A 47 -1.85 23.59 -4.68
N GLU A 48 -1.58 23.76 -3.39
CA GLU A 48 -0.70 22.89 -2.62
C GLU A 48 -1.22 21.44 -2.62
N VAL A 49 -2.49 21.23 -2.30
CA VAL A 49 -3.11 19.89 -2.27
C VAL A 49 -3.10 19.21 -3.63
N GLU A 50 -3.37 19.95 -4.71
CA GLU A 50 -3.32 19.41 -6.08
C GLU A 50 -1.90 18.99 -6.46
N SER A 51 -0.88 19.76 -6.04
CA SER A 51 0.52 19.38 -6.25
C SER A 51 0.89 18.09 -5.51
N MET A 52 0.45 17.95 -4.25
CA MET A 52 0.65 16.75 -3.45
C MET A 52 -0.11 15.55 -4.01
N GLN A 53 -1.31 15.76 -4.55
CA GLN A 53 -2.07 14.72 -5.24
C GLN A 53 -1.33 14.24 -6.50
N ALA A 54 -0.78 15.15 -7.29
CA ALA A 54 -0.02 14.80 -8.49
C ALA A 54 1.29 14.06 -8.15
N ALA A 55 2.01 14.50 -7.12
CA ALA A 55 3.20 13.81 -6.62
C ALA A 55 2.87 12.44 -6.00
N GLY A 56 1.81 12.38 -5.20
CA GLY A 56 1.29 11.17 -4.59
C GLY A 56 0.76 10.17 -5.62
N ALA A 57 0.15 10.61 -6.72
CA ALA A 57 -0.27 9.72 -7.81
C ALA A 57 0.93 9.05 -8.51
N ARG A 58 2.09 9.73 -8.58
CA ARG A 58 3.34 9.14 -9.09
C ARG A 58 3.97 8.14 -8.10
N SER A 59 3.70 8.29 -6.81
CA SER A 59 4.24 7.46 -5.72
C SER A 59 3.25 6.39 -5.20
N GLY A 60 1.97 6.50 -5.56
CA GLY A 60 0.81 5.87 -4.91
C GLY A 60 0.64 4.38 -5.16
N LYS A 61 1.57 3.78 -5.89
CA LYS A 61 1.75 2.34 -5.93
C LYS A 61 3.24 2.10 -5.69
N LYS A 62 3.66 2.11 -4.43
CA LYS A 62 4.87 1.37 -4.05
C LYS A 62 4.64 -0.03 -4.61
N ASP A 63 5.38 -0.34 -5.66
CA ASP A 63 5.10 -1.51 -6.48
C ASP A 63 5.16 -2.74 -5.57
N LEU A 64 4.01 -3.35 -5.31
CA LEU A 64 3.92 -4.55 -4.47
C LEU A 64 4.40 -5.78 -5.25
N ALA A 65 4.50 -5.67 -6.58
CA ALA A 65 4.95 -6.74 -7.44
C ALA A 65 6.37 -7.24 -7.11
N PRO A 66 7.40 -6.38 -6.88
CA PRO A 66 8.72 -6.86 -6.44
C PRO A 66 8.67 -7.57 -5.08
N LEU A 67 7.87 -7.09 -4.12
CA LEU A 67 7.75 -7.74 -2.80
C LEU A 67 7.10 -9.12 -2.92
N LEU A 68 6.03 -9.24 -3.72
CA LEU A 68 5.38 -10.52 -4.01
C LEU A 68 6.32 -11.47 -4.75
N ARG A 69 7.16 -10.95 -5.66
CA ARG A 69 8.16 -11.73 -6.39
C ARG A 69 9.20 -12.34 -5.47
N GLU A 70 9.69 -11.59 -4.48
CA GLU A 70 10.63 -12.12 -3.48
C GLU A 70 9.99 -13.22 -2.62
N TRP A 71 8.74 -13.04 -2.22
CA TRP A 71 7.99 -14.05 -1.48
C TRP A 71 7.79 -15.34 -2.27
N ILE A 72 7.40 -15.24 -3.56
CA ILE A 72 7.27 -16.40 -4.43
C ILE A 72 8.62 -17.11 -4.59
N ARG A 73 9.71 -16.37 -4.78
CA ARG A 73 11.06 -16.92 -4.87
C ARG A 73 11.42 -17.70 -3.60
N LEU A 74 11.12 -17.15 -2.43
CA LEU A 74 11.36 -17.81 -1.15
C LEU A 74 10.54 -19.09 -0.99
N ALA A 75 9.26 -19.06 -1.36
CA ALA A 75 8.37 -20.22 -1.29
C ALA A 75 8.84 -21.37 -2.21
N VAL A 76 9.30 -21.04 -3.42
CA VAL A 76 9.86 -22.02 -4.36
C VAL A 76 11.15 -22.63 -3.80
N CYS A 77 12.07 -21.79 -3.31
CA CYS A 77 13.33 -22.26 -2.71
C CYS A 77 13.08 -23.16 -1.49
N TYR A 78 12.12 -22.81 -0.63
CA TYR A 78 11.75 -23.63 0.53
C TYR A 78 11.28 -25.01 0.11
N ARG A 79 10.45 -25.11 -0.93
CA ARG A 79 9.96 -26.40 -1.44
C ARG A 79 11.09 -27.28 -1.98
N GLN A 80 12.07 -26.71 -2.67
CA GLN A 80 13.21 -27.45 -3.21
C GLN A 80 14.11 -28.02 -2.10
N VAL A 81 14.38 -27.22 -1.07
CA VAL A 81 15.15 -27.67 0.10
C VAL A 81 14.45 -28.81 0.84
N GLN A 82 13.13 -28.77 0.95
CA GLN A 82 12.35 -29.86 1.55
C GLN A 82 12.44 -31.17 0.75
N GLN A 83 12.46 -31.10 -0.58
CA GLN A 83 12.65 -32.30 -1.40
C GLN A 83 14.03 -32.93 -1.20
N LEU A 84 15.08 -32.10 -1.17
CA LEU A 84 16.45 -32.58 -0.93
C LEU A 84 16.60 -33.19 0.48
N ARG A 85 15.95 -32.61 1.50
CA ARG A 85 15.90 -33.20 2.85
C ARG A 85 15.22 -34.57 2.86
N ARG A 86 14.11 -34.74 2.12
CA ARG A 86 13.44 -36.04 2.01
C ARG A 86 14.31 -37.09 1.32
N MET A 87 14.98 -36.70 0.23
CA MET A 87 15.91 -37.61 -0.47
C MET A 87 17.05 -38.04 0.46
N LYS A 88 17.64 -37.10 1.20
CA LYS A 88 18.68 -37.41 2.20
C LYS A 88 18.19 -38.38 3.27
N ASN A 89 16.98 -38.18 3.82
CA ASN A 89 16.42 -39.06 4.85
C ASN A 89 16.12 -40.47 4.32
N ASN A 90 15.61 -40.58 3.09
CA ASN A 90 15.38 -41.88 2.45
C ASN A 90 16.69 -42.63 2.19
N LEU A 91 17.74 -41.90 1.76
CA LEU A 91 19.08 -42.46 1.57
C LEU A 91 19.74 -42.89 2.89
N SER A 92 19.51 -42.18 3.99
CA SER A 92 20.01 -42.62 5.31
C SER A 92 19.28 -43.86 5.84
N SER A 93 17.98 -44.01 5.55
CA SER A 93 17.20 -45.20 5.95
C SER A 93 17.66 -46.45 5.22
N ILE A 94 17.99 -46.34 3.92
CA ILE A 94 18.50 -47.48 3.14
C ILE A 94 19.90 -47.91 3.60
N LYS A 95 20.70 -46.98 4.13
CA LYS A 95 22.05 -47.28 4.61
C LYS A 95 22.07 -47.92 6.01
N THR A 96 21.02 -47.74 6.80
CA THR A 96 20.87 -48.40 8.11
C THR A 96 20.33 -49.83 8.01
N ASP A 97 19.58 -50.14 6.95
CA ASP A 97 19.06 -51.50 6.71
C ASP A 97 20.12 -52.46 6.13
N GLY A 98 21.28 -51.94 5.71
CA GLY A 98 22.39 -52.73 5.15
C GLY A 98 23.55 -53.03 6.11
N VAL A 99 23.44 -52.71 7.41
CA VAL A 99 24.49 -52.99 8.42
C VAL A 99 23.95 -53.85 9.57
N SER A 100 23.01 -54.74 9.27
CA SER A 100 22.61 -55.82 10.18
C SER A 100 22.73 -57.15 9.47
N GLU A 101 23.97 -57.56 9.20
CA GLU A 101 24.33 -58.97 9.14
C GLU A 101 25.84 -59.10 9.38
N TYR A 102 26.14 -59.92 10.39
CA TYR A 102 27.42 -60.30 11.02
C TYR A 102 27.98 -59.38 12.11
#